data_AF-A0A9E0XHR6-F1
#
_entry.id   AF-A0A9E0XHR6-F1
#
_cell.length_a   1.000
_cell.length_b   1.000
_cell.length_c   1.000
_cell.angle_alpha   90.00
_cell.angle_beta   90.00
_cell.angle_gamma   90.00
#
_symmetry.space_group_name_H-M   'P 1'
#
loop_
_entity.id
_entity.type
_entity.pdbx_description
1 polymer ?
#
loop_
_entity_poly.entity_id
_entity_poly.type
_entity_poly.pdbx_seq_one_letter_code
_entity_poly.pdbx_strand_id
1 'polypeptide(L)' 'RPYRLRVRSPSFAHVHVLKEILVGHILSDVVVAIASVDPILGDVDR' A
#
# COMPACT_ATOMS: atom_id res chain seq x y z
N ARG A 1 -16.18 -8.76 25.66
CA ARG A 1 -15.26 -7.76 25.05
C ARG A 1 -14.18 -8.55 24.31
N PRO A 2 -13.90 -8.27 23.02
CA PRO A 2 -12.82 -8.96 22.32
C PRO A 2 -11.47 -8.57 22.95
N TYR A 3 -10.61 -9.57 23.16
CA TYR A 3 -9.28 -9.39 23.77
C TYR A 3 -8.24 -8.84 22.79
N ARG A 4 -8.37 -9.17 21.49
CA ARG A 4 -7.58 -8.60 20.39
C ARG A 4 -8.33 -8.82 19.08
N LEU A 5 -8.29 -7.85 18.17
CA LEU A 5 -8.88 -7.96 16.83
C LEU A 5 -7.79 -7.59 15.82
N ARG A 6 -7.50 -8.51 14.90
CA ARG A 6 -6.52 -8.30 13.81
C ARG A 6 -7.29 -8.25 12.51
N VAL A 7 -7.40 -7.06 11.92
CA VAL A 7 -7.98 -6.87 10.58
C VAL A 7 -6.82 -6.92 9.58
N ARG A 8 -7.02 -7.58 8.44
CA ARG A 8 -6.03 -7.65 7.38
C ARG A 8 -6.61 -6.97 6.15
N SER A 9 -6.16 -5.75 5.89
CA SER A 9 -6.58 -4.98 4.73
C SER A 9 -5.81 -5.42 3.48
N PRO A 10 -6.46 -5.47 2.31
CA PRO A 10 -5.79 -5.75 1.04
C PRO A 10 -4.79 -4.64 0.67
N SER A 11 -5.10 -3.39 1.04
CA SER A 11 -4.26 -2.21 0.81
C SER A 11 -2.86 -2.34 1.41
N PHE A 12 -2.71 -3.04 2.55
CA PHE A 12 -1.40 -3.26 3.18
C PHE A 12 -0.46 -4.12 2.32
N ALA A 13 -1.01 -5.12 1.61
CA ALA A 13 -0.23 -5.95 0.70
C ALA A 13 0.11 -5.21 -0.60
N HIS A 14 -0.81 -4.39 -1.10
CA HIS A 14 -0.63 -3.60 -2.31
C HIS A 14 0.52 -2.58 -2.17
N VAL A 15 0.66 -1.93 -1.00
CA VAL A 15 1.76 -0.98 -0.75
C VAL A 15 3.14 -1.66 -0.77
N HIS A 16 3.23 -2.94 -0.39
CA HIS A 16 4.50 -3.66 -0.42
C HIS A 16 5.04 -3.86 -1.84
N VAL A 17 4.14 -4.05 -2.80
CA VAL A 17 4.49 -4.25 -4.21
C VAL A 17 5.13 -3.01 -4.83
N LEU A 18 4.77 -1.80 -4.36
CA LEU A 18 5.39 -0.54 -4.82
C LEU A 18 6.92 -0.53 -4.62
N LYS A 19 7.43 -1.23 -3.60
CA LYS A 19 8.88 -1.29 -3.33
C LYS A 19 9.63 -2.08 -4.40
N GLU A 20 9.03 -3.09 -5.01
CA GLU A 20 9.66 -3.85 -6.10
C GLU A 20 9.55 -3.12 -7.44
N ILE A 21 8.40 -2.48 -7.71
CA ILE A 21 8.15 -1.84 -9.00
C ILE A 21 8.92 -0.52 -9.15
N LEU A 22 9.17 0.22 -8.07
CA LEU A 22 9.78 1.56 -8.14
C LEU A 22 11.31 1.58 -8.20
N VAL A 23 11.98 0.43 -8.10
CA VAL A 23 13.45 0.36 -8.14
C VAL A 23 13.94 0.68 -9.55
N GLY A 24 14.74 1.74 -9.67
CA GLY A 24 15.32 2.18 -10.95
C GLY A 24 14.43 3.13 -11.76
N HIS A 25 13.25 3.47 -11.24
CA HIS A 25 12.32 4.42 -11.85
C HIS A 25 12.55 5.86 -11.38
N ILE A 26 12.05 6.81 -12.16
CA ILE A 26 12.12 8.24 -11.85
C ILE A 26 10.95 8.69 -10.96
N LEU A 27 11.07 9.86 -10.33
CA LEU A 27 10.06 10.36 -9.38
C LEU A 27 8.65 10.46 -9.98
N SER A 28 8.52 10.73 -11.29
CA SER A 28 7.22 10.76 -11.96
C SER A 28 6.52 9.41 -11.94
N ASP A 29 7.26 8.32 -12.05
CA ASP A 29 6.72 6.96 -12.09
C ASP A 29 6.19 6.54 -10.72
N VAL A 30 6.70 7.15 -9.64
CA VAL A 30 6.18 6.97 -8.28
C VAL A 30 4.72 7.42 -8.20
N VAL A 31 4.41 8.59 -8.77
CA VAL A 31 3.05 9.13 -8.77
C VAL A 31 2.10 8.23 -9.58
N VAL A 32 2.56 7.75 -10.74
CA VAL A 32 1.79 6.84 -11.60
C VAL A 32 1.55 5.50 -10.92
N ALA A 33 2.57 4.93 -10.28
CA ALA A 33 2.45 3.66 -9.57
C ALA A 33 1.49 3.75 -8.38
N ILE A 34 1.56 4.82 -7.59
CA ILE A 34 0.63 5.04 -6.48
C ILE A 34 -0.81 5.20 -6.98
N ALA A 35 -1.01 5.98 -8.06
CA ALA A 35 -2.33 6.15 -8.66
C ALA A 35 -2.88 4.86 -9.28
N SER A 36 -2.01 3.99 -9.80
CA SER A 36 -2.41 2.71 -10.38
C SER A 36 -2.75 1.65 -9.34
N VAL A 37 -2.07 1.65 -8.19
CA VAL A 37 -2.28 0.68 -7.10
C VAL A 37 -3.44 1.08 -6.20
N ASP A 38 -3.75 2.38 -6.12
CA ASP A 38 -4.85 2.97 -5.36
C ASP A 38 -4.99 2.44 -3.91
N PRO A 39 -3.94 2.53 -3.08
CA PRO A 39 -4.03 2.06 -1.70
C PRO A 39 -4.84 3.04 -0.84
N ILE A 40 -5.89 2.53 -0.18
CA ILE A 40 -6.63 3.31 0.83
C ILE A 40 -5.75 3.44 2.07
N LEU A 41 -5.11 4.60 2.25
CA LEU A 41 -4.15 4.84 3.34
C LEU A 41 -4.74 4.64 4.74
N GLY A 42 -6.03 4.96 4.93
CA GLY A 42 -6.73 4.75 6.21
C GLY A 42 -6.92 3.28 6.59
N ASP A 43 -6.76 2.35 5.65
CA ASP A 43 -6.85 0.91 5.88
C ASP A 43 -5.46 0.26 6.09
N VAL A 44 -4.39 0.96 5.71
CA VAL A 44 -2.99 0.52 5.88
C VAL A 44 -2.47 0.77 7.29
N ASP A 45 -2.95 1.83 7.95
CA ASP A 45 -2.48 2.28 9.27
C ASP A 45 -3.22 1.62 10.46
N ARG A 46 -4.10 0.64 10.21
CA ARG A 46 -4.98 0.00 11.21
C ARG A 46 -4.45 -1.29 11.82
#